data_AF-A0A7X9FMG4-F1
#
_entry.id   AF-A0A7X9FMG4-F1
#
_cell.length_a   1.000
_cell.length_b   1.000
_cell.length_c   1.000
_cell.angle_alpha   90.00
_cell.angle_beta   90.00
_cell.angle_gamma   90.00
#
_symmetry.space_group_name_H-M   'P 1'
#
loop_
_entity.id
_entity.type
_entity.pdbx_description
1 polymer ?
#
loop_
_entity_poly.entity_id
_entity_poly.type
_entity_poly.pdbx_seq_one_letter_code
_entity_poly.pdbx_strand_id
1 'polypeptide(L)'
;YVTAKLKDGLDALDVLASTFPAGTVSGAPKVRAMQMIAELEKQPRGPYAGSIGWIGLDPGRVDLDTGITIRSLWIRDGMLSWQAGAGIVYDSDPAREWKECQNKARVLAEVLASKEGGDVFTY
;
A
#
# COMPACT_ATOMS: atom_id res chain seq x y z
N TYR A 1 16.12 7.79 5.31
CA TYR A 1 15.11 8.71 4.76
C TYR A 1 15.72 9.44 3.58
N VAL A 2 14.93 9.69 2.52
CA VAL A 2 15.33 10.49 1.36
C VAL A 2 14.52 11.78 1.41
N THR A 3 15.17 12.93 1.24
CA THR A 3 14.53 14.25 1.26
C THR A 3 15.03 15.09 0.09
N ALA A 4 14.20 16.02 -0.38
CA ALA A 4 14.53 16.94 -1.46
C ALA A 4 13.73 18.24 -1.29
N LYS A 5 14.18 19.30 -1.96
CA LYS A 5 13.40 20.53 -2.12
C LYS A 5 12.57 20.44 -3.39
N LEU A 6 11.30 20.80 -3.31
CA LEU A 6 10.46 20.91 -4.51
C LEU A 6 10.99 22.03 -5.41
N LYS A 7 10.78 21.88 -6.71
CA LYS A 7 10.99 22.94 -7.68
C LYS A 7 9.90 24.00 -7.55
N ASP A 8 10.21 25.22 -7.94
CA ASP A 8 9.23 26.30 -7.97
C ASP A 8 8.01 25.92 -8.82
N GLY A 9 6.83 26.28 -8.34
CA GLY A 9 5.56 25.99 -9.01
C GLY A 9 5.04 24.56 -8.87
N LEU A 10 5.74 23.68 -8.14
CA LEU A 10 5.24 22.34 -7.79
C LEU A 10 4.76 22.29 -6.34
N ASP A 11 3.84 21.37 -6.06
CA ASP A 11 3.32 21.13 -4.72
C ASP A 11 3.36 19.64 -4.31
N ALA A 12 2.83 19.34 -3.12
CA ALA A 12 2.87 17.99 -2.57
C ALA A 12 2.08 16.95 -3.40
N LEU A 13 1.10 17.37 -4.21
CA LEU A 13 0.36 16.48 -5.10
C LEU A 13 1.20 16.08 -6.31
N ASP A 14 2.04 16.97 -6.83
CA ASP A 14 2.99 16.64 -7.90
C ASP A 14 3.99 15.57 -7.42
N VAL A 15 4.41 15.67 -6.15
CA VAL A 15 5.28 14.66 -5.52
C VAL A 15 4.56 13.33 -5.41
N LEU A 16 3.31 13.32 -4.94
CA LEU A 16 2.51 12.09 -4.87
C LEU A 16 2.36 11.47 -6.27
N ALA A 17 1.93 12.24 -7.26
CA ALA A 17 1.74 11.76 -8.64
C ALA A 17 3.03 11.18 -9.25
N SER A 18 4.17 11.80 -8.98
CA SER A 18 5.48 11.36 -9.49
C SER A 18 6.02 10.11 -8.78
N THR A 19 5.71 9.95 -7.50
CA THR A 19 6.26 8.86 -6.66
C THR A 19 5.32 7.67 -6.55
N PHE A 20 4.04 7.83 -6.87
CA PHE A 20 3.04 6.79 -6.81
C PHE A 20 3.17 5.76 -7.95
N PRO A 21 2.80 4.48 -7.73
CA PRO A 21 2.73 3.83 -6.42
C PRO A 21 4.13 3.63 -5.82
N ALA A 22 4.18 3.31 -4.54
CA ALA A 22 5.43 3.11 -3.82
C ALA A 22 6.26 1.95 -4.41
N GLY A 23 7.58 2.14 -4.48
CA GLY A 23 8.52 1.15 -5.03
C GLY A 23 8.50 -0.19 -4.30
N THR A 24 8.26 -0.18 -2.99
CA THR A 24 8.22 -1.37 -2.13
C THR A 24 7.08 -2.34 -2.43
N VAL A 25 6.03 -1.88 -3.12
CA VAL A 25 4.83 -2.68 -3.46
C VAL A 25 4.63 -2.83 -4.97
N SER A 26 5.51 -2.24 -5.77
CA SER A 26 5.53 -2.34 -7.22
C SER A 26 6.77 -3.09 -7.71
N GLY A 27 7.96 -2.57 -7.42
CA GLY A 27 9.25 -3.15 -7.80
C GLY A 27 10.13 -2.18 -8.59
N ALA A 28 11.22 -2.70 -9.15
CA ALA A 28 12.19 -1.93 -9.93
C ALA A 28 12.66 -2.72 -11.16
N PRO A 29 12.67 -2.12 -12.37
CA PRO A 29 12.13 -0.81 -12.74
C PRO A 29 10.59 -0.72 -12.59
N LYS A 30 10.07 0.36 -11.99
CA LYS A 30 8.68 0.47 -11.53
C LYS A 30 7.65 0.11 -12.60
N VAL A 31 7.75 0.71 -13.79
CA VAL A 31 6.79 0.50 -14.88
C VAL A 31 6.78 -0.97 -15.32
N ARG A 32 7.95 -1.58 -15.49
CA ARG A 32 8.02 -2.99 -15.92
C ARG A 32 7.49 -3.94 -14.84
N ALA A 33 7.80 -3.68 -13.57
CA ALA A 33 7.30 -4.47 -12.47
C ALA A 33 5.76 -4.39 -12.36
N MET A 34 5.18 -3.20 -12.52
CA MET A 34 3.72 -3.02 -12.55
C MET A 34 3.04 -3.76 -13.71
N GLN A 35 3.66 -3.80 -14.91
CA GLN A 35 3.14 -4.58 -16.04
C GLN A 35 3.11 -6.08 -15.72
N MET A 36 4.21 -6.62 -15.18
CA MET A 36 4.27 -8.03 -14.77
C MET A 36 3.24 -8.36 -13.69
N ILE A 37 3.07 -7.47 -12.70
CA ILE A 37 2.03 -7.60 -11.68
C ILE A 37 0.64 -7.68 -12.34
N ALA A 38 0.34 -6.77 -13.27
CA ALA A 38 -0.95 -6.73 -13.96
C ALA A 38 -1.20 -7.99 -14.82
N GLU A 39 -0.16 -8.51 -15.48
CA GLU A 39 -0.21 -9.77 -16.24
C GLU A 39 -0.51 -10.97 -15.33
N LEU A 40 0.03 -11.00 -14.12
CA LEU A 40 -0.05 -12.12 -13.19
C LEU A 40 -1.30 -12.11 -12.28
N GLU A 41 -1.68 -10.96 -11.72
CA GLU A 41 -2.73 -10.88 -10.69
C GLU A 41 -4.15 -10.97 -11.28
N LYS A 42 -4.33 -10.75 -12.59
CA LYS A 42 -5.61 -10.88 -13.34
C LYS A 42 -6.82 -10.12 -12.77
N GLN A 43 -6.64 -9.32 -11.72
CA GLN A 43 -7.66 -8.49 -11.09
C GLN A 43 -7.03 -7.18 -10.60
N PRO A 44 -7.78 -6.07 -10.59
CA PRO A 44 -7.29 -4.82 -10.03
C PRO A 44 -7.05 -4.99 -8.52
N ARG A 45 -5.97 -4.37 -8.02
CA ARG A 45 -5.62 -4.35 -6.59
C ARG A 45 -6.60 -3.58 -5.70
N GLY A 46 -7.50 -2.80 -6.32
CA GLY A 46 -8.40 -1.91 -5.56
C GLY A 46 -7.59 -0.96 -4.67
N PRO A 47 -7.96 -0.81 -3.39
CA PRO A 47 -7.18 -0.01 -2.46
C PRO A 47 -5.79 -0.55 -2.14
N TYR A 48 -5.50 -1.84 -2.30
CA TYR A 48 -4.19 -2.41 -1.91
C TYR A 48 -3.03 -1.77 -2.67
N ALA A 49 -1.94 -1.45 -1.95
CA ALA A 49 -0.74 -0.79 -2.50
C ALA A 49 -0.98 0.63 -3.06
N GLY A 50 -2.16 1.20 -2.77
CA GLY A 50 -2.51 2.60 -2.97
C GLY A 50 -2.00 3.52 -1.86
N SER A 51 -2.72 4.62 -1.64
CA SER A 51 -2.36 5.69 -0.72
C SER A 51 -3.59 6.10 0.09
N ILE A 52 -3.42 6.32 1.39
CA ILE A 52 -4.44 6.88 2.29
C ILE A 52 -3.79 7.92 3.20
N GLY A 53 -4.48 9.04 3.46
CA GLY A 53 -3.89 10.13 4.23
C GLY A 53 -4.75 11.38 4.22
N TRP A 54 -4.11 12.54 4.43
CA TRP A 54 -4.76 13.85 4.46
C TRP A 54 -4.06 14.84 3.54
N ILE A 55 -4.83 15.81 3.03
CA ILE A 55 -4.34 16.95 2.25
C ILE A 55 -4.76 18.23 2.97
N GLY A 56 -3.80 19.12 3.26
CA GLY A 56 -4.03 20.46 3.78
C GLY A 56 -3.99 21.47 2.63
N LEU A 57 -4.94 22.41 2.62
CA LEU A 57 -5.13 23.37 1.54
C LEU A 57 -5.03 24.81 2.05
N ASP A 58 -3.94 25.11 2.75
CA ASP A 58 -3.68 26.45 3.25
C ASP A 58 -3.37 27.42 2.09
N PRO A 59 -3.68 28.72 2.22
CA PRO A 59 -3.36 29.70 1.18
C PRO A 59 -1.88 29.68 0.80
N GLY A 60 -1.59 29.31 -0.45
CA GLY A 60 -0.22 29.25 -0.98
C GLY A 60 0.59 28.01 -0.59
N ARG A 61 -0.01 27.00 0.04
CA ARG A 61 0.67 25.76 0.43
C ARG A 61 -0.25 24.55 0.38
N VAL A 62 0.23 23.46 -0.20
CA VAL A 62 -0.42 22.15 -0.07
C VAL A 62 0.45 21.25 0.80
N ASP A 63 -0.12 20.79 1.91
CA ASP A 63 0.50 19.80 2.77
C ASP A 63 -0.11 18.43 2.55
N LEU A 64 0.71 17.39 2.71
CA LEU A 64 0.31 16.02 2.46
C LEU A 64 1.06 15.08 3.40
N ASP A 65 0.33 14.17 4.04
CA ASP A 65 0.89 12.96 4.61
C ASP A 65 0.07 11.76 4.17
N THR A 66 0.75 10.71 3.73
CA THR A 66 0.11 9.50 3.21
C THR A 66 0.84 8.24 3.67
N GLY A 67 0.05 7.23 4.01
CA GLY A 67 0.50 5.86 4.21
C GLY A 67 0.17 4.99 3.00
N ILE A 68 1.02 3.99 2.75
CA ILE A 68 0.71 2.93 1.78
C ILE A 68 -0.37 2.03 2.38
N THR A 69 -1.42 1.75 1.64
CA THR A 69 -2.53 0.87 2.03
C THR A 69 -2.12 -0.61 1.97
N ILE A 70 -1.33 -1.01 2.96
CA ILE A 70 -0.96 -2.38 3.29
C ILE A 70 -1.46 -2.71 4.70
N ARG A 71 -1.67 -4.00 5.00
CA ARG A 71 -2.30 -4.43 6.27
C ARG A 71 -3.66 -3.73 6.49
N SER A 72 -4.38 -3.54 5.42
CA SER A 72 -5.68 -2.87 5.41
C SER A 72 -6.75 -3.82 4.85
N LEU A 73 -7.99 -3.53 5.24
CA LEU A 73 -9.20 -4.20 4.77
C LEU A 73 -10.05 -3.17 4.01
N TRP A 74 -10.80 -3.60 3.00
CA TRP A 74 -11.81 -2.77 2.35
C TRP A 74 -13.08 -3.56 2.09
N ILE A 75 -14.22 -2.87 2.12
CA ILE A 75 -15.53 -3.45 1.86
C ILE A 75 -16.11 -2.83 0.61
N ARG A 76 -16.61 -3.68 -0.29
CA ARG A 76 -17.37 -3.26 -1.47
C ARG A 76 -18.46 -4.27 -1.74
N ASP A 77 -19.69 -3.80 -1.96
CA ASP A 77 -20.85 -4.65 -2.31
C ASP A 77 -21.07 -5.82 -1.33
N GLY A 78 -20.88 -5.55 -0.03
CA GLY A 78 -20.99 -6.56 1.04
C GLY A 78 -19.81 -7.54 1.14
N MET A 79 -18.80 -7.42 0.27
CA MET A 79 -17.60 -8.25 0.29
C MET A 79 -16.44 -7.53 0.99
N LEU A 80 -15.95 -8.11 2.09
CA LEU A 80 -14.73 -7.70 2.78
C LEU A 80 -13.51 -8.34 2.09
N SER A 81 -12.54 -7.52 1.71
CA SER A 81 -11.33 -7.96 1.00
C SER A 81 -10.06 -7.43 1.69
N TRP A 82 -8.99 -8.21 1.60
CA TRP A 82 -7.63 -7.79 1.94
C TRP A 82 -6.64 -8.46 1.00
N GLN A 83 -5.46 -7.86 0.86
CA GLN A 83 -4.40 -8.42 0.03
C GLN A 83 -3.04 -8.26 0.74
N ALA A 84 -2.17 -9.24 0.51
CA ALA A 84 -0.80 -9.26 0.98
C ALA A 84 0.11 -9.74 -0.15
N GLY A 85 1.37 -9.32 -0.10
CA GLY A 85 2.37 -9.62 -1.10
C GLY A 85 3.77 -9.68 -0.48
N ALA A 86 4.72 -10.13 -1.28
CA ALA A 86 6.14 -10.22 -0.95
C ALA A 86 6.98 -9.62 -2.09
N GLY A 87 8.15 -9.10 -1.75
CA GLY A 87 9.08 -8.57 -2.73
C GLY A 87 9.93 -9.70 -3.28
N ILE A 88 9.81 -9.98 -4.58
CA ILE A 88 10.56 -11.06 -5.23
C ILE A 88 11.89 -10.54 -5.75
N VAL A 89 12.98 -11.20 -5.36
CA VAL A 89 14.34 -10.98 -5.87
C VAL A 89 14.89 -12.26 -6.48
N TYR A 90 16.08 -12.18 -7.07
CA TYR A 90 16.71 -13.31 -7.77
C TYR A 90 16.85 -14.56 -6.87
N ASP A 91 17.26 -14.36 -5.61
CA ASP A 91 17.48 -15.44 -4.64
C ASP A 91 16.25 -15.78 -3.78
N SER A 92 15.05 -15.31 -4.17
CA SER A 92 13.82 -15.60 -3.42
C SER A 92 13.48 -17.09 -3.49
N ASP A 93 13.11 -17.65 -2.34
CA ASP A 93 12.57 -19.01 -2.23
C ASP A 93 11.03 -18.95 -2.27
N PRO A 94 10.36 -19.57 -3.27
CA PRO A 94 8.92 -19.44 -3.44
C PRO A 94 8.09 -19.85 -2.21
N ALA A 95 8.53 -20.88 -1.47
CA ALA A 95 7.80 -21.36 -0.29
C ALA A 95 7.90 -20.36 0.88
N ARG A 96 9.07 -19.71 1.04
CA ARG A 96 9.28 -18.66 2.04
C ARG A 96 8.48 -17.41 1.72
N GLU A 97 8.46 -16.96 0.48
CA GLU A 97 7.69 -15.77 0.06
C GLU A 97 6.19 -16.00 0.24
N TRP A 98 5.70 -17.19 -0.11
CA TRP A 98 4.30 -17.55 0.13
C TRP A 98 3.95 -17.58 1.63
N LYS A 99 4.86 -18.09 2.47
CA LYS A 99 4.68 -18.06 3.93
C LYS A 99 4.66 -16.63 4.48
N GLU A 100 5.47 -15.73 3.92
CA GLU A 100 5.46 -14.31 4.27
C GLU A 100 4.12 -13.64 3.94
N CYS A 101 3.59 -13.86 2.73
CA CYS A 101 2.27 -13.38 2.33
C CYS A 101 1.18 -13.85 3.30
N GLN A 102 1.18 -15.16 3.64
CA GLN A 102 0.24 -15.73 4.61
C GLN A 102 0.38 -15.10 5.99
N ASN A 103 1.60 -14.91 6.50
CA ASN A 103 1.81 -14.27 7.80
C ASN A 103 1.29 -12.82 7.83
N LYS A 104 1.52 -12.05 6.75
CA LYS A 104 1.01 -10.68 6.62
C LYS A 104 -0.52 -10.63 6.60
N ALA A 105 -1.15 -11.59 5.93
CA ALA A 105 -2.61 -11.72 5.85
C ALA A 105 -3.24 -12.28 7.14
N ARG A 106 -2.55 -13.18 7.85
CA ARG A 106 -3.06 -13.86 9.04
C ARG A 106 -3.48 -12.91 10.15
N VAL A 107 -2.72 -11.83 10.37
CA VAL A 107 -3.05 -10.81 11.38
C VAL A 107 -4.46 -10.24 11.17
N LEU A 108 -4.86 -10.02 9.91
CA LEU A 108 -6.20 -9.52 9.60
C LEU A 108 -7.28 -10.58 9.86
N ALA A 109 -7.01 -11.83 9.53
CA ALA A 109 -7.92 -12.94 9.79
C ALA A 109 -8.11 -13.18 11.30
N GLU A 110 -7.05 -13.07 12.10
CA GLU A 110 -7.10 -13.18 13.56
C GLU A 110 -7.96 -12.07 14.18
N VAL A 111 -7.79 -10.81 13.72
CA VAL A 111 -8.62 -9.68 14.16
C VAL A 111 -10.10 -9.92 13.84
N LEU A 112 -10.43 -10.40 12.64
CA LEU A 112 -11.80 -10.69 12.23
C LEU A 112 -12.43 -11.89 12.98
N ALA A 113 -11.62 -12.86 13.39
CA ALA A 113 -12.05 -14.02 14.16
C ALA A 113 -12.17 -13.74 15.67
N SER A 114 -11.52 -12.68 16.16
CA SER A 114 -11.59 -12.28 17.55
C SER A 114 -13.04 -11.90 17.91
N LYS A 115 -13.56 -12.52 18.98
CA LYS A 115 -14.92 -12.28 19.48
C LYS A 115 -15.01 -11.07 20.41
N GLU A 116 -13.87 -10.50 20.78
CA GLU A 116 -13.79 -9.30 21.59
C GLU A 116 -13.75 -8.09 20.66
N GLY A 117 -14.91 -7.44 20.48
CA GLY A 117 -14.96 -6.09 19.95
C GLY A 117 -14.32 -5.14 20.95
N GLY A 118 -12.99 -5.08 20.96
CA GLY A 118 -12.20 -4.14 21.72
C GLY A 118 -11.76 -3.00 20.82
N ASP A 119 -11.96 -1.77 21.28
CA ASP A 119 -11.43 -0.58 20.63
C ASP A 119 -9.89 -0.66 20.62
N VAL A 120 -9.32 -0.84 19.43
CA VAL A 120 -7.87 -1.08 19.24
C VAL A 120 -7.04 0.20 19.49
N PHE A 121 -7.70 1.34 19.75
CA PHE A 121 -7.08 2.63 20.03
C PHE A 121 -7.07 3.03 21.51
N THR A 122 -7.52 2.18 22.43
CA THR A 122 -7.44 2.49 23.86
C THR A 122 -6.14 1.93 24.47
N TYR A 123 -5.09 2.75 24.43
CA TYR A 123 -4.01 2.78 25.42
C TYR A 123 -3.68 4.22 25.78
#